data_AF-A0AAV8YDR7-F1
#
_entry.id   AF-A0AAV8YDR7-F1
#
_cell.length_a   1.000
_cell.length_b   1.000
_cell.length_c   1.000
_cell.angle_alpha   90.00
_cell.angle_beta   90.00
_cell.angle_gamma   90.00
#
_symmetry.space_group_name_H-M   'P 1'
#
loop_
_entity.id
_entity.type
_entity.pdbx_description
1 polymer ?
#
loop_
_entity_poly.entity_id
_entity_poly.type
_entity_poly.pdbx_seq_one_letter_code
_entity_poly.pdbx_strand_id
1 'polypeptide(L)'
;MLNIDPAKRFTIDQVMSNRWIAPFHRLHCTQIKCLRKVSKCGLEVQEEMTRSLATMRVDYDQVQIKTLENSNNPLLNKRRKKSSTPIKQ
;
A
#
# COMPACT_ATOMS: atom_id res chain seq x y z
N MET A 1 -10.95 -11.24 5.20
CA MET A 1 -9.84 -11.25 4.22
C MET A 1 -9.05 -9.94 4.20
N LEU A 2 -9.69 -8.77 4.22
CA LEU A 2 -9.00 -7.48 4.13
C LEU A 2 -8.70 -6.85 5.50
N ASN A 3 -7.78 -7.44 6.26
CA ASN A 3 -7.21 -6.78 7.44
C ASN A 3 -6.10 -5.80 7.02
N ILE A 4 -6.10 -4.62 7.64
CA ILE A 4 -5.12 -3.55 7.41
C ILE A 4 -3.74 -4.00 7.91
N ASP A 5 -3.70 -4.62 9.09
CA ASP A 5 -2.49 -5.18 9.67
C ASP A 5 -2.04 -6.44 8.89
N PRO A 6 -0.84 -6.44 8.28
CA PRO A 6 -0.36 -7.57 7.50
C PRO A 6 -0.16 -8.83 8.36
N ALA A 7 0.17 -8.70 9.64
CA ALA A 7 0.41 -9.84 10.54
C ALA A 7 -0.89 -10.57 10.91
N LYS A 8 -2.02 -9.85 10.90
CA LYS A 8 -3.35 -10.40 11.22
C LYS A 8 -4.13 -10.79 9.95
N ARG A 9 -3.51 -10.70 8.77
CA ARG A 9 -4.17 -11.06 7.51
C ARG A 9 -4.25 -12.58 7.39
N PHE A 10 -5.32 -13.05 6.76
CA PHE A 10 -5.48 -14.47 6.48
C PHE A 10 -4.36 -14.98 5.58
N THR A 11 -3.82 -16.15 5.90
CA THR A 11 -2.93 -16.89 5.00
C THR A 11 -3.73 -17.52 3.86
N ILE A 12 -3.03 -17.90 2.79
CA ILE A 12 -3.67 -18.53 1.64
C ILE A 12 -4.41 -19.81 2.04
N ASP A 13 -3.87 -20.62 2.94
CA ASP A 13 -4.51 -21.86 3.40
C ASP A 13 -5.83 -21.60 4.13
N GLN A 14 -5.85 -20.57 4.98
CA GLN A 14 -7.07 -20.16 5.68
C GLN A 14 -8.14 -19.66 4.69
N VAL A 15 -7.73 -18.98 3.62
CA VAL A 15 -8.63 -18.56 2.53
C VAL A 15 -9.18 -19.78 1.80
N MET A 16 -8.33 -20.72 1.42
CA MET A 16 -8.74 -21.94 0.70
C MET A 16 -9.67 -22.82 1.54
N SER A 17 -9.50 -22.84 2.87
CA SER A 17 -10.38 -23.56 3.80
C SER A 17 -11.73 -22.88 4.05
N ASN A 18 -11.96 -21.68 3.52
CA ASN A 18 -13.18 -20.93 3.78
C ASN A 18 -14.42 -21.64 3.20
N ARG A 19 -15.52 -21.69 3.96
CA ARG A 19 -16.77 -22.35 3.57
C ARG A 19 -17.43 -21.79 2.30
N TRP A 20 -17.08 -20.57 1.89
CA TRP A 20 -17.52 -19.99 0.61
C TRP A 20 -16.62 -20.38 -0.56
N ILE A 21 -15.37 -20.77 -0.30
CA ILE A 21 -14.36 -21.08 -1.33
C ILE A 21 -14.24 -22.61 -1.51
N ALA A 22 -14.16 -23.37 -0.41
CA ALA A 22 -13.96 -24.83 -0.45
C ALA A 22 -15.08 -25.60 -1.18
N PRO A 23 -16.38 -25.34 -0.95
CA PRO A 23 -17.47 -25.99 -1.70
C PRO A 23 -17.98 -25.10 -2.85
N PHE A 24 -17.11 -24.57 -3.72
CA PHE A 24 -17.51 -23.65 -4.79
C PHE A 24 -18.63 -24.20 -5.71
N HIS A 25 -18.68 -25.52 -5.89
CA HIS A 25 -19.71 -26.21 -6.70
C HIS A 25 -21.13 -26.16 -6.12
N ARG A 26 -21.30 -25.83 -4.83
CA ARG A 26 -22.62 -25.74 -4.17
C ARG A 26 -23.13 -24.31 -4.03
N LEU A 27 -22.38 -23.34 -4.55
CA LEU A 27 -22.80 -21.94 -4.48
C LEU A 27 -23.98 -21.72 -5.41
N HIS A 28 -25.03 -21.09 -4.89
CA HIS A 28 -26.20 -20.75 -5.68
C HIS A 28 -25.83 -19.71 -6.75
N CYS A 29 -26.10 -20.04 -8.03
CA CYS A 29 -25.96 -19.10 -9.14
C CYS A 29 -27.08 -18.05 -9.11
N THR A 30 -27.08 -17.18 -8.11
CA THR A 30 -27.92 -15.97 -8.10
C THR A 30 -27.34 -14.95 -9.07
N GLN A 31 -28.12 -14.48 -10.05
CA GLN A 31 -27.68 -13.46 -11.00
C GLN A 31 -27.30 -12.16 -10.28
N ILE A 32 -26.00 -11.84 -10.24
CA ILE A 32 -25.49 -10.59 -9.68
C ILE A 32 -25.64 -9.48 -10.73
N LYS A 33 -26.56 -8.54 -10.49
CA LYS A 33 -26.87 -7.40 -11.38
C LYS A 33 -25.76 -6.33 -11.46
N CYS A 34 -24.67 -6.47 -10.69
CA CYS A 34 -23.64 -5.45 -10.51
C CYS A 34 -22.76 -5.21 -11.75
N LEU A 35 -22.62 -6.22 -12.64
CA LEU A 35 -21.68 -6.14 -13.76
C LEU A 35 -22.00 -5.00 -14.76
N ARG A 36 -23.28 -4.68 -14.97
CA ARG A 36 -23.69 -3.64 -15.94
C ARG A 36 -23.32 -2.21 -15.51
N LYS A 37 -23.22 -1.94 -14.20
CA LYS A 37 -22.85 -0.59 -13.68
C LYS A 37 -21.34 -0.40 -13.59
N VAL A 38 -20.57 -1.47 -13.39
CA VAL A 38 -19.10 -1.44 -13.24
C VAL A 38 -18.37 -1.10 -14.54
N SER A 39 -18.96 -1.39 -15.70
CA SER A 39 -18.33 -1.12 -17.01
C SER A 39 -17.93 0.34 -17.23
N LYS A 40 -18.64 1.31 -16.63
CA LYS A 40 -18.33 2.75 -16.79
C LYS A 40 -17.15 3.23 -15.93
N CYS A 41 -16.82 2.54 -14.84
CA CYS A 41 -15.78 2.94 -13.89
C CYS A 41 -14.60 1.95 -13.85
N GLY A 42 -14.56 0.97 -14.76
CA GLY A 42 -13.59 -0.11 -14.73
C GLY A 42 -12.13 0.37 -14.75
N LEU A 43 -11.83 1.40 -15.55
CA LEU A 43 -10.48 1.95 -15.67
C LEU A 43 -10.03 2.67 -14.38
N GLU A 44 -10.88 3.51 -13.80
CA GLU A 44 -10.58 4.20 -12.54
C GLU A 44 -10.34 3.22 -11.39
N VAL A 45 -11.17 2.18 -11.29
CA VAL A 45 -11.01 1.12 -10.28
C VAL A 45 -9.71 0.34 -10.49
N GLN A 46 -9.32 0.08 -11.74
CA GLN A 46 -8.07 -0.60 -12.06
C GLN A 46 -6.85 0.26 -11.70
N GLU A 47 -6.89 1.56 -11.99
CA GLU A 47 -5.84 2.50 -11.62
C GLU A 47 -5.68 2.60 -10.10
N GLU A 48 -6.79 2.77 -9.37
CA GLU A 48 -6.78 2.86 -7.91
C GLU A 48 -6.34 1.55 -7.25
N MET A 49 -6.73 0.40 -7.81
CA MET A 49 -6.21 -0.90 -7.36
C MET A 49 -4.68 -0.97 -7.55
N THR A 50 -4.18 -0.52 -8.69
CA THR A 50 -2.75 -0.52 -9.00
C THR A 50 -1.97 0.39 -8.04
N ARG A 51 -2.47 1.60 -7.80
CA ARG A 51 -1.90 2.55 -6.83
C ARG A 51 -1.89 1.97 -5.41
N SER A 52 -3.00 1.38 -4.99
CA SER A 52 -3.13 0.77 -3.66
C SER A 52 -2.14 -0.39 -3.47
N LEU A 53 -2.03 -1.29 -4.46
CA LEU A 53 -1.10 -2.41 -4.40
C LEU A 53 0.37 -1.96 -4.36
N ALA A 54 0.72 -0.87 -5.05
CA ALA A 54 2.06 -0.30 -4.99
C ALA A 54 2.44 0.14 -3.57
N THR A 55 1.52 0.76 -2.84
CA THR A 55 1.78 1.21 -1.44
C THR A 55 1.84 0.07 -0.43
N MET A 56 1.19 -1.06 -0.71
CA MET A 56 1.16 -2.22 0.19
C MET A 56 2.37 -3.15 0.02
N ARG A 57 3.07 -3.04 -1.12
CA ARG A 57 4.26 -3.85 -1.42
C ARG A 57 5.50 -3.11 -0.92
N VAL A 58 6.43 -3.88 -0.35
CA VAL A 58 7.76 -3.37 -0.02
C VAL A 58 8.57 -3.34 -1.32
N ASP A 59 9.04 -2.15 -1.70
CA ASP A 59 9.94 -1.97 -2.84
C ASP A 59 11.39 -2.08 -2.34
N TYR A 60 12.07 -3.15 -2.72
CA TYR A 60 13.44 -3.44 -2.28
C TYR A 60 14.49 -2.69 -3.11
N ASP A 61 14.13 -2.17 -4.28
CA ASP A 61 15.05 -1.43 -5.15
C ASP A 61 15.15 0.04 -4.75
N GLN A 62 14.37 0.48 -3.76
CA GLN A 62 14.36 1.85 -3.28
C GLN A 62 15.67 2.20 -2.54
N VAL A 63 16.18 3.40 -2.84
CA VAL A 63 17.40 3.93 -2.22
C VAL A 63 17.18 4.10 -0.70
N GLN A 64 18.07 3.50 0.08
CA GLN A 64 18.09 3.66 1.53
C GLN A 64 18.54 5.07 1.91
N ILE A 65 17.81 5.72 2.81
CA ILE A 65 18.13 7.07 3.28
C ILE A 65 19.43 7.01 4.09
N LYS A 66 20.41 7.82 3.71
CA LYS A 66 21.67 7.98 4.46
C LYS A 66 21.41 8.53 5.86
N THR A 67 22.24 8.17 6.82
CA THR A 67 22.22 8.79 8.15
C THR A 67 22.41 10.31 8.04
N LEU A 68 21.86 11.06 9.00
CA LEU A 68 21.84 12.53 8.95
C LEU A 68 23.25 13.13 8.82
N GLU A 69 24.26 12.51 9.44
CA GLU A 69 25.67 12.90 9.37
C GLU A 69 26.24 12.79 7.95
N ASN A 70 25.93 11.68 7.26
CA ASN A 70 26.39 11.36 5.91
C ASN A 70 25.52 11.96 4.80
N SER A 71 24.37 12.54 5.17
CA SER A 71 23.45 13.17 4.23
C SER A 71 23.91 14.58 3.87
N ASN A 72 23.95 14.90 2.57
CA ASN A 72 24.31 16.22 2.07
C ASN A 72 23.21 16.72 1.15
N ASN A 73 22.38 17.64 1.66
CA ASN A 73 21.39 18.32 0.84
C ASN A 73 21.36 19.85 1.13
N PRO A 74 20.91 20.67 0.17
CA PRO A 74 20.94 22.13 0.31
C PRO A 74 20.15 22.65 1.52
N LEU A 75 19.03 22.01 1.86
CA LEU A 75 18.17 22.41 2.97
C LEU A 75 18.83 22.17 4.33
N LEU A 76 19.42 20.99 4.53
CA LEU A 76 20.14 20.61 5.75
C LEU A 76 21.35 21.51 5.97
N ASN A 77 22.12 21.78 4.91
CA ASN A 77 23.27 22.68 4.98
C ASN A 77 22.87 24.10 5.38
N LYS A 78 21.77 24.63 4.84
CA LYS A 78 21.22 25.94 5.25
C LYS A 78 20.81 25.94 6.73
N ARG A 79 20.15 24.89 7.22
CA ARG A 79 19.73 24.77 8.62
C ARG A 79 20.93 24.66 9.58
N ARG A 80 21.94 23.85 9.24
CA ARG A 80 23.18 23.72 10.03
C ARG A 80 23.94 25.04 10.14
N LYS A 81 24.01 25.82 9.05
CA LYS A 81 24.63 27.15 9.05
C LYS A 81 23.89 28.13 9.94
N LYS A 82 22.55 28.08 9.98
CA LYS A 82 21.73 28.94 10.85
C LYS A 82 21.94 28.59 12.33
N SER A 83 22.02 27.31 12.68
CA SER A 83 22.28 26.87 14.06
C SER A 83 23.72 27.13 14.53
N SER A 84 24.68 27.22 13.62
CA SER A 84 26.09 27.53 13.95
C SER A 84 26.38 29.02 14.09
N THR A 85 25.49 29.91 13.63
CA THR A 85 25.62 31.34 13.92
C THR A 85 25.22 31.59 15.37
N PRO A 86 26.14 32.04 16.25
CA PRO A 86 25.77 32.43 17.59
C PRO A 86 24.77 33.58 17.50
N ILE A 87 23.66 33.44 18.24
CA ILE A 87 22.73 34.52 18.50
C ILE A 87 23.54 35.62 19.16
N LYS A 88 23.82 36.72 18.44
CA LYS A 88 24.41 37.92 19.05
C LYS A 88 23.39 38.44 20.07
N GLN A 89 23.71 38.27 21.35
CA GLN A 89 23.06 38.96 22.46
C GLN A 89 23.55 40.40 22.52
#